data_AF-A9CZ88-F1
#
_entry.id   AF-A9CZ88-F1
#
_cell.length_a   1.000
_cell.length_b   1.000
_cell.length_c   1.000
_cell.angle_alpha   90.00
_cell.angle_beta   90.00
_cell.angle_gamma   90.00
#
_symmetry.space_group_name_H-M   'P 1'
#
loop_
_entity.id
_entity.type
_entity.pdbx_description
1 polymer ?
#
loop_
_entity_poly.entity_id
_entity_poly.type
_entity_poly.pdbx_seq_one_letter_code
_entity_poly.pdbx_strand_id
1 'polypeptide(L)'
;MNKLSINQYHPRQVTSDKSFFEEMELPISILDDFKSAASETEYELAPNTRRVYRSSFNIFTQYCQHHGLSHLPADPRAVISFIGHQKEQVQQKTGMQFSKQTITTRLAAIRFYHIQAGFHSPTEHPLVIRVMRGLSRNKHRVTTDYDQQPIMYEELELLLQTIDKQGQELTRARDKAIIQLGFQGGFRRSELADIQVNHINFMRKKLKVRLAYSKSNQQGHKEWKDLPESELFSAFSAVKHWLQVSQLTQGHLFRSLSRDGQRLRPYSLANKSSVDIDDNPPQVNRGFLRGDDIYQMIKKYCAKAGLSPEFYGAHSLRSGCVTQLHENDKDHLYIMARTGHTDPRSLRHYLKPKD
;
A
#
# COMPACT_ATOMS: atom_id res chain seq x y z
N MET A 1 46.63 -49.51 -47.79
CA MET A 1 45.82 -50.20 -46.76
C MET A 1 44.80 -49.21 -46.19
N ASN A 2 43.54 -49.64 -46.24
CA ASN A 2 42.32 -49.18 -45.55
C ASN A 2 41.72 -47.77 -45.78
N LYS A 3 40.62 -47.80 -46.56
CA LYS A 3 39.44 -46.91 -46.55
C LYS A 3 38.70 -47.01 -45.18
N LEU A 4 37.97 -46.00 -44.71
CA LEU A 4 36.56 -45.73 -45.06
C LEU A 4 36.13 -44.28 -44.73
N SER A 5 35.49 -43.63 -45.71
CA SER A 5 34.59 -42.49 -45.57
C SER A 5 33.16 -42.98 -45.31
N ILE A 6 32.36 -42.26 -44.50
CA ILE A 6 30.91 -42.02 -44.70
C ILE A 6 30.48 -40.68 -44.05
N ASN A 7 29.93 -39.79 -44.89
CA ASN A 7 28.99 -38.67 -44.72
C ASN A 7 29.23 -37.59 -43.64
N GLN A 8 29.65 -36.37 -44.00
CA GLN A 8 28.84 -35.28 -44.59
C GLN A 8 27.51 -35.02 -43.87
N TYR A 9 27.53 -34.10 -42.91
CA TYR A 9 26.37 -33.29 -42.55
C TYR A 9 26.73 -31.82 -42.80
N HIS A 10 26.13 -31.24 -43.83
CA HIS A 10 26.26 -29.83 -44.17
C HIS A 10 25.74 -28.95 -43.02
N PRO A 11 26.36 -27.78 -42.77
CA PRO A 11 25.72 -26.75 -41.97
C PRO A 11 24.48 -26.31 -42.74
N ARG A 12 23.28 -26.62 -42.21
CA ARG A 12 22.09 -25.91 -42.65
C ARG A 12 22.32 -24.45 -42.29
N GLN A 13 22.51 -23.65 -43.33
CA GLN A 13 22.35 -22.21 -43.30
C GLN A 13 21.08 -21.93 -42.50
N VAL A 14 21.26 -21.36 -41.32
CA VAL A 14 20.18 -20.66 -40.63
C VAL A 14 19.87 -19.49 -41.53
N THR A 15 18.90 -19.66 -42.41
CA THR A 15 18.23 -18.53 -43.05
C THR A 15 17.77 -17.65 -41.92
N SER A 16 18.36 -16.46 -41.83
CA SER A 16 17.88 -15.37 -41.01
C SER A 16 16.47 -15.04 -41.49
N ASP A 17 15.47 -15.72 -40.93
CA ASP A 17 14.11 -15.23 -40.98
C ASP A 17 14.14 -13.94 -40.16
N LYS A 18 14.25 -12.87 -40.93
CA LYS A 18 14.09 -11.50 -40.55
C LYS A 18 12.91 -11.38 -39.58
N SER A 19 13.29 -11.11 -38.33
CA SER A 19 12.59 -10.28 -37.36
C SER A 19 11.05 -10.22 -37.48
N PHE A 20 10.37 -10.83 -36.52
CA PHE A 20 8.93 -10.65 -36.29
C PHE A 20 8.53 -9.17 -35.98
N PHE A 21 9.51 -8.26 -35.84
CA PHE A 21 9.31 -6.82 -35.65
C PHE A 21 10.35 -6.01 -36.46
N GLU A 22 10.17 -5.87 -37.78
CA GLU A 22 11.08 -5.11 -38.66
C GLU A 22 10.85 -3.59 -38.67
N GLU A 23 10.18 -3.02 -37.68
CA GLU A 23 10.13 -1.56 -37.50
C GLU A 23 11.28 -1.13 -36.57
N MET A 24 12.43 -0.78 -37.15
CA MET A 24 13.57 -0.27 -36.37
C MET A 24 13.34 1.15 -35.84
N GLU A 25 12.49 1.95 -36.50
CA GLU A 25 12.15 3.32 -36.11
C GLU A 25 10.67 3.61 -36.44
N LEU A 26 9.96 4.23 -35.50
CA LEU A 26 8.58 4.66 -35.70
C LEU A 26 8.54 5.98 -36.50
N PRO A 27 7.64 6.14 -37.50
CA PRO A 27 7.45 7.40 -38.19
C PRO A 27 7.17 8.56 -37.22
N ILE A 28 7.71 9.74 -37.50
CA ILE A 28 7.51 10.95 -36.67
C ILE A 28 6.02 11.23 -36.45
N SER A 29 5.18 10.93 -37.45
CA SER A 29 3.73 11.12 -37.41
C SER A 29 3.00 10.32 -36.32
N ILE A 30 3.60 9.23 -35.83
CA ILE A 30 2.99 8.37 -34.78
C ILE A 30 3.77 8.42 -33.46
N LEU A 31 4.84 9.22 -33.36
CA LEU A 31 5.63 9.33 -32.13
C LEU A 31 4.82 9.93 -30.98
N ASP A 32 3.92 10.87 -31.27
CA ASP A 32 3.06 11.48 -30.25
C ASP A 32 1.99 10.50 -29.76
N ASP A 33 1.41 9.69 -30.65
CA ASP A 33 0.50 8.60 -30.29
C ASP A 33 1.21 7.54 -29.45
N PHE A 34 2.44 7.16 -29.82
CA PHE A 34 3.27 6.24 -29.06
C PHE A 34 3.61 6.79 -27.68
N LYS A 35 4.04 8.05 -27.57
CA LYS A 35 4.31 8.70 -26.28
C LYS A 35 3.05 8.80 -25.41
N SER A 36 1.90 9.11 -26.01
CA SER A 36 0.61 9.13 -25.33
C SER A 36 0.28 7.74 -24.77
N ALA A 37 0.35 6.69 -25.59
CA ALA A 37 0.10 5.31 -25.16
C ALA A 37 1.13 4.83 -24.12
N ALA A 38 2.40 5.20 -24.27
CA ALA A 38 3.45 4.89 -23.30
C ALA A 38 3.21 5.61 -21.96
N SER A 39 2.68 6.82 -21.95
CA SER A 39 2.34 7.54 -20.72
C SER A 39 1.27 6.82 -19.88
N GLU A 40 0.38 6.05 -20.51
CA GLU A 40 -0.61 5.24 -19.81
C GLU A 40 0.02 4.11 -18.98
N THR A 41 1.22 3.64 -19.35
CA THR A 41 1.96 2.63 -18.57
C THR A 41 2.34 3.15 -17.18
N GLU A 42 2.38 4.48 -16.97
CA GLU A 42 2.61 5.06 -15.65
C GLU A 42 1.49 4.73 -14.65
N TYR A 43 0.28 4.43 -15.15
CA TYR A 43 -0.88 4.06 -14.34
C TYR A 43 -1.02 2.55 -14.11
N GLU A 44 -0.22 1.72 -14.78
CA GLU A 44 -0.22 0.26 -14.62
C GLU A 44 0.05 -0.13 -13.16
N LEU A 45 0.94 0.60 -12.49
CA LEU A 45 1.29 0.37 -11.09
C LEU A 45 0.84 1.50 -10.19
N ALA A 46 0.19 1.13 -9.09
CA ALA A 46 -0.11 2.07 -8.01
C ALA A 46 1.17 2.80 -7.54
N PRO A 47 1.11 4.12 -7.21
CA PRO A 47 2.29 4.91 -6.86
C PRO A 47 3.15 4.31 -5.74
N ASN A 48 2.52 3.67 -4.75
CA ASN A 48 3.24 3.00 -3.68
C ASN A 48 3.97 1.74 -4.16
N THR A 49 3.37 0.96 -5.06
CA THR A 49 4.02 -0.24 -5.64
C THR A 49 5.25 0.18 -6.43
N ARG A 50 5.16 1.22 -7.26
CA ARG A 50 6.30 1.78 -7.99
C ARG A 50 7.44 2.21 -7.06
N ARG A 51 7.11 2.92 -5.97
CA ARG A 51 8.09 3.34 -4.96
C ARG A 51 8.77 2.14 -4.28
N VAL A 52 7.98 1.14 -3.86
CA VAL A 52 8.47 -0.08 -3.22
C VAL A 52 9.34 -0.88 -4.17
N TYR A 53 8.96 -1.03 -5.43
CA TYR A 53 9.73 -1.75 -6.44
C TYR A 53 11.04 -1.05 -6.75
N ARG A 54 11.03 0.28 -6.97
CA ARG A 54 12.26 1.06 -7.14
C ARG A 54 13.22 0.87 -5.97
N SER A 55 12.75 1.04 -4.74
CA SER A 55 13.60 0.85 -3.55
C SER A 55 14.13 -0.58 -3.45
N SER A 56 13.28 -1.57 -3.72
CA SER A 56 13.65 -2.99 -3.66
C SER A 56 14.66 -3.38 -4.72
N PHE A 57 14.52 -2.87 -5.94
CA PHE A 57 15.45 -3.13 -7.02
C PHE A 57 16.79 -2.42 -6.82
N ASN A 58 16.79 -1.21 -6.23
CA ASN A 58 18.03 -0.53 -5.85
C ASN A 58 18.84 -1.35 -4.83
N ILE A 59 18.18 -2.01 -3.86
CA ILE A 59 18.86 -2.91 -2.90
C ILE A 59 19.55 -4.06 -3.64
N PHE A 60 18.89 -4.67 -4.62
CA PHE A 60 19.48 -5.71 -5.45
C PHE A 60 20.63 -5.19 -6.32
N THR A 61 20.46 -4.01 -6.91
CA THR A 61 21.47 -3.34 -7.74
C THR A 61 22.75 -3.09 -6.95
N GLN A 62 22.63 -2.55 -5.73
CA GLN A 62 23.76 -2.33 -4.83
C GLN A 62 24.47 -3.63 -4.45
N TYR A 63 23.70 -4.69 -4.15
CA TYR A 63 24.26 -6.01 -3.88
C TYR A 63 25.08 -6.54 -5.07
N CYS A 64 24.51 -6.48 -6.28
CA CYS A 64 25.20 -6.89 -7.50
C CYS A 64 26.47 -6.09 -7.74
N GLN A 65 26.42 -4.75 -7.63
CA GLN A 65 27.58 -3.88 -7.81
C GLN A 65 28.69 -4.19 -6.82
N HIS A 66 28.36 -4.39 -5.54
CA HIS A 66 29.33 -4.73 -4.51
C HIS A 66 30.06 -6.07 -4.79
N HIS A 67 29.41 -7.00 -5.48
CA HIS A 67 29.95 -8.31 -5.81
C HIS A 67 30.43 -8.45 -7.27
N GLY A 68 30.47 -7.35 -8.04
CA GLY A 68 30.87 -7.39 -9.46
C GLY A 68 29.92 -8.19 -10.37
N LEU A 69 28.65 -8.30 -10.01
CA LEU A 69 27.62 -9.03 -10.75
C LEU A 69 26.79 -8.08 -11.63
N SER A 70 26.27 -8.59 -12.75
CA SER A 70 25.24 -7.88 -13.51
C SER A 70 23.90 -7.90 -12.76
N HIS A 71 23.28 -6.73 -12.60
CA HIS A 71 21.94 -6.59 -12.02
C HIS A 71 20.82 -6.61 -13.08
N LEU A 72 21.15 -6.37 -14.36
CA LEU A 72 20.21 -6.38 -15.47
C LEU A 72 20.96 -6.55 -16.82
N PRO A 73 20.77 -7.67 -17.55
CA PRO A 73 20.11 -8.89 -17.10
C PRO A 73 20.92 -9.59 -16.01
N ALA A 74 20.25 -10.06 -14.96
CA ALA A 74 20.90 -10.79 -13.87
C ALA A 74 20.89 -12.31 -14.11
N ASP A 75 21.97 -12.97 -13.72
CA ASP A 75 22.03 -14.43 -13.68
C ASP A 75 21.15 -14.98 -12.54
N PRO A 76 20.37 -16.07 -12.74
CA PRO A 76 19.59 -16.67 -11.66
C PRO A 76 20.40 -17.02 -10.39
N ARG A 77 21.68 -17.36 -10.54
CA ARG A 77 22.61 -17.61 -9.42
C ARG A 77 22.84 -16.34 -8.60
N ALA A 78 22.92 -15.17 -9.22
CA ALA A 78 23.00 -13.89 -8.51
C ALA A 78 21.75 -13.64 -7.65
N VAL A 79 20.57 -13.97 -8.18
CA VAL A 79 19.30 -13.87 -7.44
C VAL A 79 19.25 -14.87 -6.27
N ILE A 80 19.73 -16.10 -6.46
CA ILE A 80 19.82 -17.10 -5.38
C ILE A 80 20.76 -16.63 -4.27
N SER A 81 21.96 -16.16 -4.63
CA SER A 81 22.93 -15.60 -3.68
C SER A 81 22.35 -14.38 -2.95
N PHE A 82 21.62 -13.52 -3.65
CA PHE A 82 20.90 -12.40 -3.06
C PHE A 82 19.86 -12.87 -2.04
N ILE A 83 19.02 -13.85 -2.35
CA ILE A 83 18.07 -14.42 -1.37
C ILE A 83 18.83 -14.95 -0.14
N GLY A 84 19.96 -15.62 -0.37
CA GLY A 84 20.85 -16.12 0.67
C GLY A 84 21.43 -15.02 1.56
N HIS A 85 21.77 -13.87 0.99
CA HIS A 85 22.24 -12.70 1.75
C HIS A 85 21.09 -12.03 2.51
N GLN A 86 19.93 -11.84 1.86
CA GLN A 86 18.78 -11.16 2.46
C GLN A 86 18.14 -11.97 3.59
N LYS A 87 18.16 -13.31 3.54
CA LYS A 87 17.56 -14.13 4.61
C LYS A 87 18.30 -14.00 5.95
N GLU A 88 19.60 -13.72 5.91
CA GLU A 88 20.48 -13.59 7.10
C GLU A 88 20.47 -12.17 7.66
N GLN A 89 19.96 -11.19 6.91
CA GLN A 89 19.85 -9.83 7.41
C GLN A 89 18.81 -9.71 8.52
N VAL A 90 19.19 -8.99 9.56
CA VAL A 90 18.38 -8.72 10.75
C VAL A 90 17.99 -7.24 10.77
N GLN A 91 16.72 -6.97 11.07
CA GLN A 91 16.21 -5.62 11.23
C GLN A 91 16.70 -5.03 12.55
N GLN A 92 17.45 -3.92 12.49
CA GLN A 92 17.99 -3.25 13.68
C GLN A 92 16.91 -2.90 14.73
N LYS A 93 15.70 -2.54 14.28
CA LYS A 93 14.59 -2.14 15.16
C LYS A 93 13.96 -3.28 15.94
N THR A 94 13.95 -4.48 15.38
CA THR A 94 13.21 -5.63 15.95
C THR A 94 14.10 -6.78 16.33
N GLY A 95 15.36 -6.80 15.90
CA GLY A 95 16.26 -7.95 16.06
C GLY A 95 15.82 -9.17 15.25
N MET A 96 14.82 -9.06 14.38
CA MET A 96 14.25 -10.18 13.62
C MET A 96 14.76 -10.23 12.19
N GLN A 97 14.87 -11.44 11.64
CA GLN A 97 15.17 -11.64 10.22
C GLN A 97 14.04 -11.08 9.33
N PHE A 98 14.35 -10.75 8.08
CA PHE A 98 13.31 -10.31 7.13
C PHE A 98 12.24 -11.38 6.90
N SER A 99 10.98 -10.96 6.86
CA SER A 99 9.87 -11.86 6.55
C SER A 99 9.97 -12.39 5.12
N LYS A 100 9.29 -13.52 4.88
CA LYS A 100 9.12 -14.07 3.52
C LYS A 100 8.54 -13.01 2.58
N GLN A 101 7.58 -12.22 3.04
CA GLN A 101 6.91 -11.22 2.22
C GLN A 101 7.87 -10.11 1.75
N THR A 102 8.82 -9.69 2.59
CA THR A 102 9.85 -8.72 2.21
C THR A 102 10.71 -9.26 1.06
N ILE A 103 11.18 -10.51 1.17
CA ILE A 103 12.00 -11.14 0.13
C ILE A 103 11.18 -11.35 -1.15
N THR A 104 9.93 -11.83 -1.06
CA THR A 104 9.01 -11.96 -2.20
C THR A 104 8.80 -10.62 -2.91
N THR A 105 8.65 -9.52 -2.16
CA THR A 105 8.48 -8.18 -2.72
C THR A 105 9.73 -7.73 -3.49
N ARG A 106 10.93 -8.04 -2.96
CA ARG A 106 12.19 -7.78 -3.67
C ARG A 106 12.30 -8.59 -4.96
N LEU A 107 11.93 -9.87 -4.95
CA LEU A 107 11.91 -10.69 -6.16
C LEU A 107 10.89 -10.19 -7.19
N ALA A 108 9.72 -9.73 -6.75
CA ALA A 108 8.72 -9.14 -7.65
C ALA A 108 9.27 -7.87 -8.32
N ALA A 109 10.04 -7.05 -7.61
CA ALA A 109 10.72 -5.90 -8.19
C ALA A 109 11.79 -6.31 -9.22
N ILE A 110 12.61 -7.32 -8.91
CA ILE A 110 13.59 -7.87 -9.86
C ILE A 110 12.90 -8.34 -11.13
N ARG A 111 11.82 -9.13 -11.01
CA ARG A 111 10.98 -9.55 -12.13
C ARG A 111 10.50 -8.35 -12.94
N PHE A 112 9.88 -7.38 -12.28
CA PHE A 112 9.29 -6.21 -12.93
C PHE A 112 10.31 -5.48 -13.80
N TYR A 113 11.48 -5.13 -13.26
CA TYR A 113 12.51 -4.42 -14.02
C TYR A 113 13.15 -5.27 -15.14
N HIS A 114 13.18 -6.60 -15.02
CA HIS A 114 13.66 -7.46 -16.11
C HIS A 114 12.66 -7.48 -17.28
N ILE A 115 11.37 -7.69 -16.97
CA ILE A 115 10.31 -7.69 -17.98
C ILE A 115 10.23 -6.32 -18.67
N GLN A 116 10.29 -5.23 -17.90
CA GLN A 116 10.26 -3.87 -18.44
C GLN A 116 11.45 -3.58 -19.36
N ALA A 117 12.62 -4.18 -19.11
CA ALA A 117 13.80 -4.06 -19.94
C ALA A 117 13.87 -5.07 -21.10
N GLY A 118 12.80 -5.86 -21.32
CA GLY A 118 12.73 -6.84 -22.42
C GLY A 118 13.48 -8.16 -22.14
N PHE A 119 13.88 -8.43 -20.90
CA PHE A 119 14.56 -9.67 -20.53
C PHE A 119 13.63 -10.68 -19.86
N HIS A 120 13.94 -11.97 -20.00
CA HIS A 120 13.31 -13.02 -19.18
C HIS A 120 13.62 -12.81 -17.70
N SER A 121 12.64 -13.12 -16.84
CA SER A 121 12.78 -12.91 -15.41
C SER A 121 13.67 -13.99 -14.76
N PRO A 122 14.80 -13.63 -14.14
CA PRO A 122 15.68 -14.61 -13.48
C PRO A 122 15.01 -15.25 -12.26
N THR A 123 13.94 -14.64 -11.73
CA THR A 123 13.18 -15.17 -10.59
C THR A 123 12.30 -16.37 -10.93
N GLU A 124 12.05 -16.63 -12.22
CA GLU A 124 11.27 -17.79 -12.68
C GLU A 124 12.12 -19.06 -12.78
N HIS A 125 13.44 -18.93 -12.65
CA HIS A 125 14.35 -20.06 -12.72
C HIS A 125 13.99 -21.13 -11.66
N PRO A 126 13.93 -22.43 -12.01
CA PRO A 126 13.48 -23.49 -11.10
C PRO A 126 14.20 -23.53 -9.75
N LEU A 127 15.51 -23.22 -9.73
CA LEU A 127 16.28 -23.17 -8.49
C LEU A 127 15.86 -22.00 -7.59
N VAL A 128 15.52 -20.82 -8.13
CA VAL A 128 15.01 -19.69 -7.33
C VAL A 128 13.70 -20.07 -6.66
N ILE A 129 12.79 -20.72 -7.41
CA ILE A 129 11.51 -21.20 -6.89
C ILE A 129 11.74 -22.24 -5.77
N ARG A 130 12.67 -23.19 -5.95
CA ARG A 130 13.03 -24.18 -4.92
C ARG A 130 13.58 -23.52 -3.66
N VAL A 131 14.45 -22.52 -3.80
CA VAL A 131 15.00 -21.75 -2.67
C VAL A 131 13.89 -21.03 -1.91
N MET A 132 12.96 -20.36 -2.60
CA MET A 132 11.82 -19.71 -1.96
C MET A 132 10.87 -20.70 -1.26
N ARG A 133 10.66 -21.90 -1.83
CA ARG A 133 9.93 -22.98 -1.17
C ARG A 133 10.65 -23.45 0.11
N GLY A 134 11.98 -23.58 0.06
CA GLY A 134 12.80 -23.90 1.23
C GLY A 134 12.71 -22.82 2.32
N LEU A 135 12.86 -21.55 1.93
CA LEU A 135 12.70 -20.38 2.82
C LEU A 135 11.34 -20.40 3.53
N SER A 136 10.27 -20.77 2.82
CA SER A 136 8.91 -20.84 3.37
C SER A 136 8.68 -22.00 4.34
N ARG A 137 9.51 -23.04 4.32
CA ARG A 137 9.40 -24.22 5.19
C ARG A 137 10.43 -24.26 6.32
N ASN A 138 11.39 -23.34 6.30
CA ASN A 138 12.46 -23.31 7.28
C ASN A 138 11.94 -22.76 8.62
N LYS A 139 11.65 -23.67 9.56
CA LYS A 139 11.16 -23.37 10.92
C LYS A 139 12.21 -22.77 11.84
N HIS A 140 13.49 -22.82 11.47
CA HIS A 140 14.59 -22.26 12.27
C HIS A 140 14.76 -20.75 12.07
N ARG A 141 13.99 -20.13 11.17
CA ARG A 141 14.04 -18.69 10.93
C ARG A 141 13.24 -17.95 11.98
N VAL A 142 13.88 -16.97 12.60
CA VAL A 142 13.26 -16.09 13.58
C VAL A 142 12.76 -14.85 12.84
N THR A 143 11.53 -14.92 12.34
CA THR A 143 10.84 -13.80 11.68
C THR A 143 9.74 -13.24 12.57
N THR A 144 9.47 -11.94 12.45
CA THR A 144 8.36 -11.32 13.18
C THR A 144 7.03 -11.87 12.67
N ASP A 145 6.22 -12.44 13.58
CA ASP A 145 4.82 -12.81 13.33
C ASP A 145 3.91 -11.65 13.75
N TYR A 146 4.23 -10.47 13.20
CA TYR A 146 3.61 -9.23 13.63
C TYR A 146 2.21 -9.09 13.02
N ASP A 147 1.21 -9.56 13.75
CA ASP A 147 -0.18 -9.18 13.52
C ASP A 147 -0.58 -8.10 14.54
N GLN A 148 -0.98 -6.94 14.02
CA GLN A 148 -1.54 -5.89 14.87
C GLN A 148 -2.81 -6.41 15.54
N GLN A 149 -2.90 -6.25 16.86
CA GLN A 149 -4.08 -6.63 17.62
C GLN A 149 -5.26 -5.73 17.22
N PRO A 150 -6.49 -6.26 17.15
CA PRO A 150 -7.68 -5.46 16.88
C PRO A 150 -7.93 -4.49 18.03
N ILE A 151 -8.30 -3.24 17.72
CA ILE A 151 -8.88 -2.33 18.72
C ILE A 151 -10.35 -2.75 18.86
N MET A 152 -10.76 -3.28 20.00
CA MET A 152 -12.16 -3.61 20.28
C MET A 152 -12.86 -2.42 20.96
N TYR A 153 -14.12 -2.57 21.35
CA TYR A 153 -14.88 -1.49 21.98
C TYR A 153 -14.22 -0.94 23.26
N GLU A 154 -13.64 -1.80 24.09
CA GLU A 154 -12.97 -1.40 25.33
C GLU A 154 -11.73 -0.52 25.03
N GLU A 155 -10.85 -0.95 24.12
CA GLU A 155 -9.71 -0.13 23.71
C GLU A 155 -10.14 1.15 23.00
N LEU A 156 -11.20 1.09 22.19
CA LEU A 156 -11.73 2.25 21.49
C LEU A 156 -12.23 3.31 22.47
N GLU A 157 -12.94 2.90 23.52
CA GLU A 157 -13.39 3.80 24.58
C GLU A 157 -12.20 4.48 25.26
N LEU A 158 -11.16 3.72 25.64
CA LEU A 158 -9.93 4.26 26.23
C LEU A 158 -9.25 5.29 25.33
N LEU A 159 -9.18 5.03 24.02
CA LEU A 159 -8.63 5.96 23.05
C LEU A 159 -9.43 7.27 22.98
N LEU A 160 -10.76 7.18 22.96
CA LEU A 160 -11.63 8.35 22.89
C LEU A 160 -11.57 9.19 24.17
N GLN A 161 -11.58 8.55 25.35
CA GLN A 161 -11.36 9.22 26.64
C GLN A 161 -9.99 9.91 26.71
N THR A 162 -8.97 9.30 26.11
CA THR A 162 -7.62 9.90 26.02
C THR A 162 -7.59 11.11 25.09
N ILE A 163 -8.34 11.08 23.99
CA ILE A 163 -8.51 12.24 23.10
C ILE A 163 -9.26 13.35 23.83
N ASP A 164 -10.29 13.05 24.62
CA ASP A 164 -11.06 14.05 25.38
C ASP A 164 -10.22 14.88 26.34
N LYS A 165 -9.12 14.30 26.85
CA LYS A 165 -8.15 15.00 27.71
C LYS A 165 -7.29 16.02 26.96
N GLN A 166 -7.32 16.10 25.62
CA GLN A 166 -6.57 17.13 24.89
C GLN A 166 -7.20 18.52 25.12
N GLY A 167 -6.40 19.55 25.36
CA GLY A 167 -6.91 20.90 25.63
C GLY A 167 -7.51 21.61 24.40
N GLN A 168 -7.04 21.30 23.20
CA GLN A 168 -7.43 22.00 21.97
C GLN A 168 -8.65 21.36 21.28
N GLU A 169 -9.71 22.14 21.10
CA GLU A 169 -10.97 21.68 20.50
C GLU A 169 -10.79 21.13 19.08
N LEU A 170 -10.10 21.86 18.19
CA LEU A 170 -9.85 21.38 16.82
C LEU A 170 -9.09 20.05 16.80
N THR A 171 -8.13 19.86 17.69
CA THR A 171 -7.36 18.61 17.77
C THR A 171 -8.26 17.47 18.26
N ARG A 172 -9.05 17.70 19.33
CA ARG A 172 -10.02 16.73 19.84
C ARG A 172 -11.00 16.28 18.75
N ALA A 173 -11.66 17.24 18.10
CA ALA A 173 -12.69 16.97 17.10
C ALA A 173 -12.14 16.19 15.91
N ARG A 174 -10.97 16.61 15.38
CA ARG A 174 -10.31 15.93 14.27
C ARG A 174 -9.94 14.49 14.62
N ASP A 175 -9.26 14.30 15.74
CA ASP A 175 -8.67 13.01 16.09
C ASP A 175 -9.76 12.00 16.46
N LYS A 176 -10.84 12.43 17.13
CA LYS A 176 -12.04 11.61 17.36
C LYS A 176 -12.70 11.19 16.04
N ALA A 177 -12.91 12.14 15.13
CA ALA A 177 -13.50 11.85 13.84
C ALA A 177 -12.66 10.83 13.05
N ILE A 178 -11.32 10.94 13.07
CA ILE A 178 -10.43 9.97 12.42
C ILE A 178 -10.56 8.58 13.04
N ILE A 179 -10.49 8.46 14.37
CA ILE A 179 -10.54 7.16 15.06
C ILE A 179 -11.91 6.48 14.86
N GLN A 180 -13.00 7.21 15.10
CA GLN A 180 -14.35 6.64 14.96
C GLN A 180 -14.67 6.29 13.51
N LEU A 181 -14.25 7.14 12.55
CA LEU A 181 -14.44 6.82 11.14
C LEU A 181 -13.62 5.60 10.73
N GLY A 182 -12.35 5.55 11.15
CA GLY A 182 -11.45 4.43 10.91
C GLY A 182 -11.97 3.10 11.46
N PHE A 183 -12.49 3.11 12.69
CA PHE A 183 -13.10 1.95 13.32
C PHE A 183 -14.43 1.58 12.67
N GLN A 184 -15.42 2.48 12.63
CA GLN A 184 -16.75 2.13 12.15
C GLN A 184 -16.76 1.71 10.68
N GLY A 185 -15.99 2.40 9.84
CA GLY A 185 -15.90 2.12 8.40
C GLY A 185 -14.81 1.15 7.99
N GLY A 186 -14.00 0.66 8.94
CA GLY A 186 -12.85 -0.20 8.66
C GLY A 186 -11.94 0.35 7.56
N PHE A 187 -11.71 1.67 7.52
CA PHE A 187 -10.91 2.29 6.45
C PHE A 187 -9.43 1.96 6.61
N ARG A 188 -8.74 1.85 5.48
CA ARG A 188 -7.27 1.86 5.48
C ARG A 188 -6.77 3.26 5.80
N ARG A 189 -5.56 3.38 6.38
CA ARG A 189 -4.97 4.70 6.70
C ARG A 189 -4.84 5.64 5.50
N SER A 190 -4.54 5.11 4.31
CA SER A 190 -4.47 5.90 3.08
C SER A 190 -5.86 6.35 2.64
N GLU A 191 -6.87 5.48 2.76
CA GLU A 191 -8.26 5.84 2.47
C GLU A 191 -8.71 6.99 3.38
N LEU A 192 -8.45 6.90 4.69
CA LEU A 192 -8.76 8.01 5.62
C LEU A 192 -8.07 9.32 5.22
N ALA A 193 -6.79 9.25 4.82
CA ALA A 193 -6.03 10.42 4.39
C ALA A 193 -6.60 11.07 3.12
N ASP A 194 -7.12 10.26 2.19
CA ASP A 194 -7.59 10.70 0.88
C ASP A 194 -9.09 11.06 0.86
N ILE A 195 -9.83 10.87 1.96
CA ILE A 195 -11.24 11.31 2.06
C ILE A 195 -11.29 12.84 1.91
N GLN A 196 -12.17 13.30 1.01
CA GLN A 196 -12.46 14.70 0.79
C GLN A 196 -13.84 15.07 1.36
N VAL A 197 -14.07 16.37 1.57
CA VAL A 197 -15.35 16.88 2.09
C VAL A 197 -16.53 16.46 1.19
N ASN A 198 -16.34 16.51 -0.14
CA ASN A 198 -17.35 16.08 -1.12
C ASN A 198 -17.57 14.54 -1.17
N HIS A 199 -16.81 13.75 -0.41
CA HIS A 199 -17.02 12.31 -0.26
C HIS A 199 -17.98 11.99 0.89
N ILE A 200 -18.30 12.97 1.74
CA ILE A 200 -19.13 12.82 2.93
C ILE A 200 -20.57 13.21 2.59
N ASN A 201 -21.52 12.33 2.91
CA ASN A 201 -22.94 12.63 2.78
C ASN A 201 -23.70 12.18 4.03
N PHE A 202 -24.29 13.14 4.73
CA PHE A 202 -25.14 12.89 5.89
C PHE A 202 -26.57 12.62 5.44
N MET A 203 -27.02 11.39 5.63
CA MET A 203 -28.40 10.96 5.37
C MET A 203 -29.13 10.80 6.71
N ARG A 204 -30.46 10.65 6.65
CA ARG A 204 -31.26 10.34 7.85
C ARG A 204 -30.72 9.06 8.52
N LYS A 205 -30.24 9.17 9.76
CA LYS A 205 -29.71 8.08 10.59
C LYS A 205 -28.45 7.37 10.07
N LYS A 206 -27.73 7.93 9.08
CA LYS A 206 -26.46 7.34 8.62
C LYS A 206 -25.53 8.32 7.92
N LEU A 207 -24.24 8.07 8.04
CA LEU A 207 -23.18 8.73 7.29
C LEU A 207 -22.79 7.83 6.11
N LYS A 208 -22.76 8.39 4.90
CA LYS A 208 -22.21 7.74 3.71
C LYS A 208 -20.87 8.34 3.38
N VAL A 209 -19.89 7.47 3.11
CA VAL A 209 -18.54 7.89 2.69
C VAL A 209 -18.19 7.24 1.37
N ARG A 210 -17.88 8.08 0.37
CA ARG A 210 -17.42 7.63 -0.94
C ARG A 210 -15.92 7.35 -0.92
N LEU A 211 -15.52 6.23 -1.51
CA LEU A 211 -14.12 5.97 -1.84
C LEU A 211 -13.93 6.14 -3.33
N ALA A 212 -13.22 7.19 -3.73
CA ALA A 212 -12.93 7.47 -5.14
C ALA A 212 -11.98 6.44 -5.75
N TYR A 213 -10.96 6.04 -4.98
CA TYR A 213 -10.01 4.99 -5.35
C TYR A 213 -9.64 4.20 -4.10
N SER A 214 -9.48 2.89 -4.24
CA SER A 214 -9.00 2.04 -3.16
C SER A 214 -8.10 0.94 -3.74
N LYS A 215 -7.40 0.20 -2.87
CA LYS A 215 -6.57 -0.93 -3.33
C LYS A 215 -7.39 -1.96 -4.15
N SER A 216 -8.65 -2.17 -3.76
CA SER A 216 -9.60 -3.09 -4.44
C SER A 216 -10.41 -2.42 -5.54
N ASN A 217 -10.43 -1.08 -5.58
CA ASN A 217 -11.18 -0.29 -6.55
C ASN A 217 -10.24 0.68 -7.29
N GLN A 218 -9.38 0.11 -8.13
CA GLN A 218 -8.42 0.88 -8.94
C GLN A 218 -9.07 1.55 -10.16
N GLN A 219 -10.24 1.03 -10.59
CA GLN A 219 -11.03 1.56 -11.70
C GLN A 219 -11.93 2.74 -11.30
N GLY A 220 -12.01 3.05 -9.99
CA GLY A 220 -12.76 4.21 -9.49
C GLY A 220 -14.28 4.06 -9.53
N HIS A 221 -14.79 2.83 -9.45
CA HIS A 221 -16.22 2.57 -9.29
C HIS A 221 -16.76 3.32 -8.07
N LYS A 222 -18.01 3.80 -8.13
CA LYS A 222 -18.59 4.56 -7.02
C LYS A 222 -18.95 3.63 -5.86
N GLU A 223 -17.97 3.27 -5.04
CA GLU A 223 -18.17 2.51 -3.80
C GLU A 223 -18.51 3.45 -2.65
N TRP A 224 -19.60 3.11 -1.96
CA TRP A 224 -20.06 3.83 -0.77
C TRP A 224 -19.98 2.90 0.44
N LYS A 225 -19.48 3.44 1.55
CA LYS A 225 -19.61 2.81 2.86
C LYS A 225 -20.74 3.46 3.62
N ASP A 226 -21.73 2.65 3.97
CA ASP A 226 -22.88 3.06 4.77
C ASP A 226 -22.55 2.84 6.26
N LEU A 227 -22.56 3.92 7.04
CA LEU A 227 -22.21 3.97 8.46
C LEU A 227 -23.40 4.44 9.29
N PRO A 228 -24.19 3.54 9.91
CA PRO A 228 -25.35 3.89 10.72
C PRO A 228 -25.01 4.79 11.91
N GLU A 229 -25.91 5.73 12.22
CA GLU A 229 -25.81 6.57 13.43
C GLU A 229 -26.06 5.75 14.71
N SER A 230 -26.86 4.69 14.62
CA SER A 230 -27.25 3.85 15.75
C SER A 230 -26.18 2.85 16.21
N GLU A 231 -25.08 2.70 15.46
CA GLU A 231 -23.97 1.83 15.87
C GLU A 231 -23.20 2.47 17.04
N LEU A 232 -22.73 1.64 17.97
CA LEU A 232 -21.84 2.10 19.03
C LEU A 232 -20.58 2.74 18.43
N PHE A 233 -20.14 3.82 19.06
CA PHE A 233 -19.00 4.63 18.58
C PHE A 233 -19.16 5.19 17.16
N SER A 234 -20.41 5.44 16.71
CA SER A 234 -20.69 6.01 15.39
C SER A 234 -19.86 7.26 15.08
N ALA A 235 -19.29 7.29 13.87
CA ALA A 235 -18.55 8.43 13.35
C ALA A 235 -19.46 9.61 12.94
N PHE A 236 -20.79 9.41 12.91
CA PHE A 236 -21.75 10.40 12.42
C PHE A 236 -21.60 11.76 13.13
N SER A 237 -21.74 11.78 14.45
CA SER A 237 -21.66 13.02 15.24
C SER A 237 -20.23 13.57 15.27
N ALA A 238 -19.22 12.70 15.28
CA ALA A 238 -17.82 13.11 15.33
C ALA A 238 -17.37 13.82 14.04
N VAL A 239 -17.70 13.26 12.88
CA VAL A 239 -17.39 13.88 11.58
C VAL A 239 -18.20 15.16 11.40
N LYS A 240 -19.47 15.17 11.83
CA LYS A 240 -20.30 16.38 11.80
C LYS A 240 -19.72 17.50 12.67
N HIS A 241 -19.31 17.18 13.90
CA HIS A 241 -18.68 18.14 14.80
C HIS A 241 -17.35 18.64 14.25
N TRP A 242 -16.51 17.76 13.69
CA TRP A 242 -15.26 18.16 13.03
C TRP A 242 -15.51 19.16 11.89
N LEU A 243 -16.47 18.91 11.00
CA LEU A 243 -16.82 19.84 9.93
C LEU A 243 -17.32 21.19 10.46
N GLN A 244 -18.10 21.17 11.55
CA GLN A 244 -18.59 22.39 12.21
C GLN A 244 -17.45 23.22 12.81
N VAL A 245 -16.51 22.62 13.54
CA VAL A 245 -15.43 23.40 14.17
C VAL A 245 -14.33 23.81 13.18
N SER A 246 -14.08 22.99 12.16
CA SER A 246 -13.05 23.26 11.15
C SER A 246 -13.51 24.17 10.00
N GLN A 247 -14.83 24.35 9.83
CA GLN A 247 -15.43 25.18 8.77
C GLN A 247 -14.97 24.78 7.36
N LEU A 248 -14.65 23.50 7.16
CA LEU A 248 -14.18 22.97 5.88
C LEU A 248 -15.34 22.78 4.89
N THR A 249 -15.21 23.39 3.73
CA THR A 249 -16.19 23.24 2.63
C THR A 249 -15.66 22.38 1.48
N GLN A 250 -14.34 22.23 1.33
CA GLN A 250 -13.74 21.53 0.20
C GLN A 250 -12.35 20.91 0.49
N GLY A 251 -11.91 20.04 -0.42
CA GLY A 251 -10.64 19.33 -0.39
C GLY A 251 -10.58 18.24 0.69
N HIS A 252 -9.38 17.90 1.18
CA HIS A 252 -9.20 16.83 2.16
C HIS A 252 -9.99 17.09 3.45
N LEU A 253 -10.70 16.06 3.92
CA LEU A 253 -11.49 16.13 5.15
C LEU A 253 -10.60 16.34 6.37
N PHE A 254 -9.46 15.66 6.44
CA PHE A 254 -8.55 15.76 7.58
C PHE A 254 -7.32 16.63 7.26
N ARG A 255 -7.30 17.82 7.87
CA ARG A 255 -6.28 18.84 7.67
C ARG A 255 -5.18 18.78 8.72
N SER A 256 -3.98 19.21 8.33
CA SER A 256 -2.90 19.44 9.29
C SER A 256 -3.22 20.65 10.16
N LEU A 257 -2.87 20.58 11.44
CA LEU A 257 -3.04 21.68 12.40
C LEU A 257 -1.70 22.36 12.70
N SER A 258 -1.74 23.61 13.14
CA SER A 258 -0.60 24.33 13.72
C SER A 258 0.02 23.56 14.89
N ARG A 259 1.25 23.89 15.27
CA ARG A 259 1.98 23.18 16.34
C ARG A 259 1.25 23.25 17.69
N ASP A 260 0.58 24.37 17.95
CA ASP A 260 -0.27 24.59 19.13
C ASP A 260 -1.64 23.88 19.05
N GLY A 261 -1.99 23.27 17.90
CA GLY A 261 -3.25 22.55 17.69
C GLY A 261 -4.49 23.43 17.55
N GLN A 262 -4.35 24.75 17.46
CA GLN A 262 -5.46 25.70 17.50
C GLN A 262 -5.96 26.18 16.13
N ARG A 263 -5.18 26.00 15.06
CA ARG A 263 -5.53 26.51 13.72
C ARG A 263 -5.23 25.48 12.64
N LEU A 264 -5.98 25.55 11.54
CA LEU A 264 -5.68 24.80 10.33
C LEU A 264 -4.43 25.36 9.65
N ARG A 265 -3.56 24.49 9.13
CA ARG A 265 -2.44 24.93 8.29
C ARG A 265 -2.92 25.32 6.89
N PRO A 266 -2.19 26.20 6.19
CA PRO A 266 -2.48 26.54 4.80
C PRO A 266 -2.58 25.30 3.91
N TYR A 267 -3.64 25.22 3.12
CA TYR A 267 -3.90 24.14 2.19
C TYR A 267 -3.53 24.53 0.76
N SER A 268 -2.80 23.65 0.06
CA SER A 268 -2.58 23.77 -1.39
C SER A 268 -2.44 22.39 -1.99
N LEU A 269 -2.92 22.23 -3.22
CA LEU A 269 -2.60 21.09 -4.08
C LEU A 269 -1.68 21.55 -5.21
N ALA A 270 -0.78 20.68 -5.62
CA ALA A 270 0.01 20.84 -6.82
C ALA A 270 -0.88 20.58 -8.04
N ASN A 271 -1.00 21.55 -8.95
CA ASN A 271 -1.62 21.29 -10.25
C ASN A 271 -0.66 20.43 -11.10
N LYS A 272 -1.16 19.34 -11.68
CA LYS A 272 -0.37 18.48 -12.59
C LYS A 272 -0.20 19.07 -14.00
N SER A 273 -0.86 20.20 -14.28
CA SER A 273 -1.09 20.69 -15.65
C SER A 273 -0.33 21.97 -16.00
N SER A 274 0.50 22.51 -15.11
CA SER A 274 1.35 23.65 -15.47
C SER A 274 2.56 23.14 -16.23
N VAL A 275 2.46 23.15 -17.56
CA VAL A 275 3.62 23.31 -18.43
C VAL A 275 4.42 24.49 -17.87
N ASP A 276 5.71 24.28 -17.66
CA ASP A 276 6.65 25.24 -17.07
C ASP A 276 6.73 26.52 -17.92
N ILE A 277 5.74 27.41 -17.75
CA ILE A 277 5.72 28.76 -18.28
C ILE A 277 5.61 29.68 -17.05
N ASP A 278 6.68 30.45 -16.85
CA ASP A 278 6.94 31.46 -15.81
C ASP A 278 7.42 31.01 -14.42
N ASP A 279 8.32 31.85 -13.89
CA ASP A 279 9.08 31.89 -12.61
C ASP A 279 8.28 31.69 -11.31
N ASN A 280 7.10 31.05 -11.35
CA ASN A 280 6.35 30.72 -10.16
C ASN A 280 6.97 29.51 -9.43
N PRO A 281 7.18 29.60 -8.10
CA PRO A 281 7.70 28.48 -7.34
C PRO A 281 6.76 27.27 -7.46
N PRO A 282 7.30 26.05 -7.58
CA PRO A 282 6.51 24.86 -7.82
C PRO A 282 5.45 24.70 -6.73
N GLN A 283 4.19 24.56 -7.15
CA GLN A 283 3.08 24.42 -6.22
C GLN A 283 3.19 23.06 -5.51
N VAL A 284 3.38 23.05 -4.20
CA VAL A 284 3.58 21.80 -3.43
C VAL A 284 2.31 21.44 -2.66
N ASN A 285 1.94 20.16 -2.72
CA ASN A 285 0.91 19.56 -1.89
C ASN A 285 1.20 19.77 -0.38
N ARG A 286 0.35 20.54 0.31
CA ARG A 286 0.51 20.85 1.75
C ARG A 286 -0.82 21.07 2.47
N GLY A 287 -0.82 20.98 3.80
CA GLY A 287 -1.96 21.34 4.65
C GLY A 287 -2.98 20.23 4.90
N PHE A 288 -2.63 18.97 4.62
CA PHE A 288 -3.49 17.80 4.87
C PHE A 288 -2.69 16.65 5.46
N LEU A 289 -3.38 15.74 6.15
CA LEU A 289 -2.76 14.57 6.75
C LEU A 289 -2.50 13.50 5.69
N ARG A 290 -1.29 12.92 5.71
CA ARG A 290 -0.94 11.72 4.96
C ARG A 290 -1.29 10.48 5.77
N GLY A 291 -1.36 9.33 5.11
CA GLY A 291 -1.62 8.06 5.79
C GLY A 291 -0.61 7.73 6.90
N ASP A 292 0.64 8.20 6.78
CA ASP A 292 1.63 8.05 7.86
C ASP A 292 1.35 8.97 9.04
N ASP A 293 0.90 10.22 8.81
CA ASP A 293 0.52 11.14 9.89
C ASP A 293 -0.62 10.56 10.73
N ILE A 294 -1.63 9.97 10.07
CA ILE A 294 -2.73 9.25 10.72
C ILE A 294 -2.21 8.06 11.53
N TYR A 295 -1.29 7.28 10.96
CA TYR A 295 -0.68 6.15 11.66
C TYR A 295 0.06 6.58 12.92
N GLN A 296 0.90 7.63 12.84
CA GLN A 296 1.63 8.15 14.00
C GLN A 296 0.67 8.73 15.05
N MET A 297 -0.40 9.41 14.62
CA MET A 297 -1.43 9.91 15.52
C MET A 297 -2.12 8.76 16.28
N ILE A 298 -2.52 7.68 15.60
CA ILE A 298 -3.14 6.52 16.26
C ILE A 298 -2.16 5.89 17.25
N LYS A 299 -0.90 5.65 16.86
CA LYS A 299 0.12 5.10 17.76
C LYS A 299 0.33 5.97 19.00
N LYS A 300 0.35 7.30 18.83
CA LYS A 300 0.47 8.25 19.94
C LYS A 300 -0.69 8.09 20.93
N TYR A 301 -1.92 7.94 20.46
CA TYR A 301 -3.06 7.74 21.34
C TYR A 301 -3.07 6.35 21.98
N CYS A 302 -2.69 5.29 21.26
CA CYS A 302 -2.49 3.96 21.85
C CYS A 302 -1.50 4.03 23.03
N ALA A 303 -0.33 4.64 22.82
CA ALA A 303 0.67 4.82 23.88
C ALA A 303 0.11 5.57 25.10
N LYS A 304 -0.60 6.68 24.86
CA LYS A 304 -1.21 7.49 25.94
C LYS A 304 -2.35 6.77 26.67
N ALA A 305 -3.04 5.86 26.00
CA ALA A 305 -4.09 5.03 26.57
C ALA A 305 -3.56 3.78 27.28
N GLY A 306 -2.22 3.59 27.34
CA GLY A 306 -1.60 2.40 27.95
C GLY A 306 -1.58 1.17 27.04
N LEU A 307 -2.00 1.29 25.79
CA LEU A 307 -1.94 0.22 24.80
C LEU A 307 -0.54 0.17 24.19
N SER A 308 0.05 -1.03 24.13
CA SER A 308 1.39 -1.20 23.57
C SER A 308 1.44 -0.74 22.10
N PRO A 309 2.21 0.30 21.75
CA PRO A 309 2.36 0.75 20.36
C PRO A 309 3.11 -0.27 19.51
N GLU A 310 3.69 -1.30 20.13
CA GLU A 310 4.14 -2.46 19.39
C GLU A 310 2.93 -3.16 18.81
N PHE A 311 1.88 -3.52 19.54
CA PHE A 311 0.79 -4.34 18.98
C PHE A 311 -0.33 -3.55 18.29
N TYR A 312 -0.43 -2.25 18.54
CA TYR A 312 -1.53 -1.43 18.03
C TYR A 312 -1.09 -0.38 17.00
N GLY A 313 -1.94 -0.13 16.01
CA GLY A 313 -1.77 0.96 15.05
C GLY A 313 -2.96 1.14 14.11
N ALA A 314 -2.73 1.77 12.97
CA ALA A 314 -3.84 2.13 12.08
C ALA A 314 -4.61 0.92 11.51
N HIS A 315 -3.96 -0.24 11.34
CA HIS A 315 -4.66 -1.44 10.87
C HIS A 315 -5.51 -2.07 11.97
N SER A 316 -5.17 -1.87 13.24
CA SER A 316 -5.95 -2.32 14.39
C SER A 316 -7.40 -1.82 14.39
N LEU A 317 -7.66 -0.59 13.92
CA LEU A 317 -9.03 -0.07 13.78
C LEU A 317 -9.84 -0.86 12.75
N ARG A 318 -9.19 -1.22 11.62
CA ARG A 318 -9.83 -2.02 10.58
C ARG A 318 -10.04 -3.47 11.03
N SER A 319 -9.05 -4.07 11.67
CA SER A 319 -9.20 -5.41 12.25
C SER A 319 -10.33 -5.42 13.28
N GLY A 320 -10.36 -4.43 14.18
CA GLY A 320 -11.41 -4.23 15.17
C GLY A 320 -12.80 -4.09 14.56
N CYS A 321 -12.94 -3.31 13.48
CA CYS A 321 -14.19 -3.23 12.71
C CYS A 321 -14.69 -4.61 12.27
N VAL A 322 -13.81 -5.40 11.65
CA VAL A 322 -14.18 -6.73 11.13
C VAL A 322 -14.59 -7.65 12.28
N THR A 323 -13.76 -7.74 13.31
CA THR A 323 -13.99 -8.61 14.46
C THR A 323 -15.26 -8.22 15.21
N GLN A 324 -15.48 -6.92 15.45
CA GLN A 324 -16.66 -6.46 16.18
C GLN A 324 -17.95 -6.63 15.39
N LEU A 325 -17.93 -6.42 14.07
CA LEU A 325 -19.12 -6.69 13.25
C LEU A 325 -19.46 -8.18 13.24
N HIS A 326 -18.44 -9.05 13.27
CA HIS A 326 -18.65 -10.48 13.42
C HIS A 326 -19.24 -10.84 14.79
N GLU A 327 -18.69 -10.29 15.88
CA GLU A 327 -19.22 -10.48 17.25
C GLU A 327 -20.65 -9.92 17.40
N ASN A 328 -21.03 -8.95 16.57
CA ASN A 328 -22.40 -8.41 16.49
C ASN A 328 -23.29 -9.17 15.48
N ASP A 329 -22.94 -10.41 15.15
CA ASP A 329 -23.66 -11.33 14.25
C ASP A 329 -23.97 -10.74 12.86
N LYS A 330 -23.09 -9.89 12.33
CA LYS A 330 -23.24 -9.41 10.94
C LYS A 330 -22.73 -10.45 9.96
N ASP A 331 -23.52 -10.64 8.90
CA ASP A 331 -23.15 -11.52 7.79
C ASP A 331 -21.85 -11.09 7.09
N HIS A 332 -21.11 -12.05 6.54
CA HIS A 332 -19.84 -11.81 5.87
C HIS A 332 -19.94 -10.82 4.70
N LEU A 333 -21.03 -10.83 3.93
CA LEU A 333 -21.23 -9.86 2.83
C LEU A 333 -21.38 -8.45 3.38
N TYR A 334 -22.04 -8.28 4.51
CA TYR A 334 -22.15 -6.97 5.18
C TYR A 334 -20.76 -6.48 5.64
N ILE A 335 -19.98 -7.36 6.27
CA ILE A 335 -18.60 -7.04 6.71
C ILE A 335 -17.72 -6.70 5.50
N MET A 336 -17.81 -7.47 4.43
CA MET A 336 -17.07 -7.23 3.18
C MET A 336 -17.46 -5.91 2.54
N ALA A 337 -18.75 -5.59 2.43
CA ALA A 337 -19.24 -4.32 1.90
C ALA A 337 -18.77 -3.13 2.76
N ARG A 338 -18.83 -3.27 4.09
CA ARG A 338 -18.36 -2.23 5.03
C ARG A 338 -16.87 -1.98 4.91
N THR A 339 -16.07 -3.03 4.77
CA THR A 339 -14.61 -2.93 4.85
C THR A 339 -13.92 -2.91 3.48
N GLY A 340 -14.59 -3.27 2.39
CA GLY A 340 -13.99 -3.39 1.05
C GLY A 340 -13.03 -4.58 0.94
N HIS A 341 -13.36 -5.70 1.57
CA HIS A 341 -12.72 -6.99 1.28
C HIS A 341 -13.43 -7.64 0.10
N THR A 342 -12.69 -8.09 -0.91
CA THR A 342 -13.24 -8.74 -2.11
C THR A 342 -13.17 -10.26 -2.07
N ASP A 343 -12.29 -10.82 -1.24
CA ASP A 343 -12.15 -12.26 -1.02
C ASP A 343 -12.57 -12.62 0.41
N PRO A 344 -13.63 -13.42 0.62
CA PRO A 344 -14.06 -13.86 1.95
C PRO A 344 -12.96 -14.57 2.75
N ARG A 345 -12.01 -15.25 2.09
CA ARG A 345 -10.89 -15.92 2.77
C ARG A 345 -9.98 -14.94 3.49
N SER A 346 -9.91 -13.69 3.03
CA SER A 346 -9.15 -12.64 3.69
C SER A 346 -9.72 -12.25 5.05
N LEU A 347 -10.98 -12.58 5.33
CA LEU A 347 -11.60 -12.35 6.64
C LEU A 347 -11.19 -13.39 7.68
N ARG A 348 -10.79 -14.61 7.27
CA ARG A 348 -10.49 -15.72 8.19
C ARG A 348 -9.46 -15.38 9.26
N HIS A 349 -8.52 -14.48 8.96
CA HIS A 349 -7.51 -14.05 9.93
C HIS A 349 -8.10 -13.21 11.08
N TYR A 350 -9.23 -12.54 10.86
CA TYR A 350 -9.92 -11.69 11.86
C TYR A 350 -11.04 -12.42 12.61
N LEU A 351 -11.48 -13.57 12.09
CA LEU A 351 -12.61 -14.36 12.60
C LEU A 351 -12.14 -15.55 13.47
N LYS A 352 -10.92 -15.48 14.03
CA LYS A 352 -10.46 -16.55 14.93
C LYS A 352 -11.31 -16.52 16.21
N PRO A 353 -11.83 -17.67 16.68
CA PRO A 353 -12.48 -17.74 17.97
C PRO A 353 -11.52 -17.22 19.05
N LYS A 354 -12.06 -16.45 20.00
CA LYS A 354 -11.38 -16.23 21.28
C LYS A 354 -11.48 -17.55 22.04
N ASP A 355 -10.36 -18.27 22.13
CA ASP A 355 -10.15 -19.22 23.23
C ASP A 355 -9.60 -18.44 24.43
#